data_AF-A0A6V8NLZ7-F1
#
_entry.id   AF-A0A6V8NLZ7-F1
#
_cell.length_a   1.000
_cell.length_b   1.000
_cell.length_c   1.000
_cell.angle_alpha   90.00
_cell.angle_beta   90.00
_cell.angle_gamma   90.00
#
_symmetry.space_group_name_H-M   'P 1'
#
loop_
_entity.id
_entity.type
_entity.pdbx_description
1 polymer ?
#
loop_
_entity_poly.entity_id
_entity_poly.type
_entity_poly.pdbx_seq_one_letter_code
_entity_poly.pdbx_strand_id
1 'polypeptide(L)'
;SIKEIALHIEPRFLSIAVELSSTLFKMEEQRSSLLEKDEASSDKNPYVELARKAIEAYIRHGRVLSGEHADLLLRNQRAGVFMCIKKRGSLRGCIGTIHPVRKNLAEEIIHNAISAATRDPRFPALTEDELEDLSFSVDILGEREKVANMSQLDPRKYGVIVKSGPAVGLLLPDLEGVDTPEAQVKIALRKAGLSPSEKYELFRFQVTRHKEST
;
A
#
# COMPACT_ATOMS: atom_id res chain seq x y z
N SER A 1 10.22 -33.47 -29.94
CA SER A 1 11.35 -33.44 -28.97
C SER A 1 12.61 -32.91 -29.66
N ILE A 2 13.57 -32.26 -28.97
CA ILE A 2 14.88 -31.86 -29.55
C ILE A 2 15.55 -33.04 -30.29
N LYS A 3 15.32 -34.27 -29.80
CA LYS A 3 15.77 -35.51 -30.46
C LYS A 3 15.18 -35.73 -31.87
N GLU A 4 13.96 -35.29 -32.15
CA GLU A 4 13.32 -35.42 -33.48
C GLU A 4 13.79 -34.34 -34.45
N ILE A 5 14.10 -33.14 -33.95
CA ILE A 5 14.61 -32.04 -34.77
C ILE A 5 16.04 -32.35 -35.22
N ALA A 6 16.87 -32.92 -34.33
CA ALA A 6 18.27 -33.28 -34.62
C ALA A 6 18.45 -34.31 -35.75
N LEU A 7 17.42 -35.13 -36.05
CA LEU A 7 17.45 -36.12 -37.13
C LEU A 7 17.47 -35.50 -38.55
N HIS A 8 17.12 -34.21 -38.69
CA HIS A 8 17.00 -33.51 -39.98
C HIS A 8 17.94 -32.29 -40.10
N ILE A 9 18.88 -32.10 -39.16
CA ILE A 9 19.84 -31.00 -39.17
C ILE A 9 21.13 -31.46 -39.84
N GLU A 10 21.62 -30.70 -40.84
CA GLU A 10 22.91 -31.01 -41.46
C GLU A 10 24.04 -31.02 -40.41
N PRO A 11 25.05 -31.91 -40.54
CA PRO A 11 26.10 -32.10 -39.53
C PRO A 11 26.81 -30.82 -39.08
N ARG A 12 26.96 -29.84 -39.98
CA ARG A 12 27.61 -28.55 -39.70
C ARG A 12 26.84 -27.65 -38.73
N PHE A 13 25.52 -27.84 -38.59
CA PHE A 13 24.65 -27.03 -37.72
C PHE A 13 24.32 -27.74 -36.40
N LEU A 14 24.76 -28.99 -36.24
CA LEU A 14 24.48 -29.78 -35.04
C LEU A 14 25.07 -29.13 -33.78
N SER A 15 26.27 -28.55 -33.86
CA SER A 15 26.91 -27.84 -32.75
C SER A 15 26.08 -26.63 -32.27
N ILE A 16 25.56 -25.84 -33.22
CA ILE A 16 24.76 -24.64 -32.92
C ILE A 16 23.41 -25.03 -32.33
N ALA A 17 22.78 -26.09 -32.84
CA ALA A 17 21.51 -26.59 -32.32
C ALA A 17 21.63 -27.08 -30.87
N VAL A 18 22.73 -27.75 -30.52
CA VAL A 18 23.02 -28.19 -29.15
C VAL A 18 23.22 -26.99 -28.21
N GLU A 19 23.94 -25.96 -28.66
CA GLU A 19 24.21 -24.76 -27.85
C GLU A 19 22.95 -23.92 -27.61
N LEU A 20 22.12 -23.73 -28.64
CA LEU A 20 20.82 -23.07 -28.51
C LEU A 20 19.88 -23.84 -27.58
N SER A 21 19.86 -25.17 -27.67
CA SER A 21 19.06 -26.01 -26.77
C SER A 21 19.52 -25.90 -25.31
N SER A 22 20.84 -25.87 -25.06
CA SER A 22 21.41 -25.68 -23.73
C SER A 22 21.05 -24.30 -23.17
N THR A 23 21.10 -23.27 -24.02
CA THR A 23 20.75 -21.90 -23.64
C THR A 23 19.26 -21.78 -23.32
N LEU A 24 18.38 -22.36 -24.15
CA LEU A 24 16.94 -22.36 -23.92
C LEU A 24 16.58 -23.09 -22.63
N PHE A 25 17.20 -24.24 -22.37
CA PHE A 25 17.01 -25.00 -21.12
C PHE A 25 17.43 -24.18 -19.89
N LYS A 26 18.59 -23.51 -19.94
CA LYS A 26 19.03 -22.60 -18.85
C LYS A 26 18.08 -21.42 -18.65
N MET A 27 17.53 -20.87 -19.72
CA MET A 27 16.53 -19.79 -19.65
C MET A 27 15.19 -20.28 -19.06
N GLU A 28 14.78 -21.50 -19.40
CA GLU A 28 13.59 -22.15 -18.83
C GLU A 28 13.78 -22.48 -17.34
N GLU A 29 14.95 -22.99 -16.93
CA GLU A 29 15.31 -23.17 -15.51
C GLU A 29 15.34 -21.84 -14.76
N GLN A 30 15.95 -20.81 -15.33
CA GLN A 30 15.95 -19.47 -14.72
C GLN A 30 14.53 -18.92 -14.61
N ARG A 31 13.69 -19.07 -15.63
CA ARG A 31 12.28 -18.67 -15.60
C ARG A 31 11.49 -19.46 -14.56
N SER A 32 11.68 -20.78 -14.46
CA SER A 32 11.06 -21.61 -13.42
C SER A 32 11.50 -21.18 -12.03
N SER A 33 12.80 -20.91 -11.83
CA SER A 33 13.33 -20.43 -10.54
C SER A 33 12.84 -19.04 -10.15
N LEU A 34 12.54 -18.17 -11.13
CA LEU A 34 11.94 -16.85 -10.91
C LEU A 34 10.46 -16.99 -10.56
N LEU A 35 9.73 -17.84 -11.28
CA LEU A 35 8.33 -18.15 -10.99
C LEU A 35 8.18 -18.83 -9.63
N GLU A 36 9.06 -19.76 -9.25
CA GLU A 36 9.09 -20.39 -7.93
C GLU A 36 9.46 -19.41 -6.82
N LYS A 37 10.33 -18.41 -7.08
CA LYS A 37 10.59 -17.32 -6.13
C LYS A 37 9.38 -16.38 -5.97
N ASP A 38 8.64 -16.13 -7.03
CA ASP A 38 7.42 -15.33 -7.00
C ASP A 38 6.26 -16.10 -6.31
N GLU A 39 6.15 -17.41 -6.51
CA GLU A 39 5.13 -18.27 -5.88
C GLU A 39 5.45 -18.64 -4.43
N ALA A 40 6.72 -18.74 -4.04
CA ALA A 40 7.15 -18.91 -2.64
C ALA A 40 6.96 -17.64 -1.78
N SER A 41 6.43 -16.55 -2.36
CA SER A 41 6.19 -15.27 -1.68
C SER A 41 4.79 -15.13 -1.09
N SER A 42 3.98 -16.21 -1.02
CA SER A 42 2.55 -16.15 -0.66
C SER A 42 2.23 -15.63 0.76
N ASP A 43 3.23 -15.23 1.55
CA ASP A 43 3.06 -14.62 2.88
C ASP A 43 3.72 -13.23 3.04
N LYS A 44 4.36 -12.67 2.00
CA LYS A 44 4.98 -11.34 2.09
C LYS A 44 4.09 -10.28 1.48
N ASN A 45 3.51 -9.42 2.32
CA ASN A 45 2.74 -8.27 1.89
C ASN A 45 3.68 -7.10 1.53
N PRO A 46 3.95 -6.82 0.24
CA PRO A 46 5.01 -5.90 -0.18
C PRO A 46 4.77 -4.46 0.29
N TYR A 47 3.51 -4.08 0.45
CA TYR A 47 3.11 -2.76 0.96
C TYR A 47 3.54 -2.57 2.41
N VAL A 48 3.27 -3.57 3.25
CA VAL A 48 3.55 -3.50 4.68
C VAL A 48 5.02 -3.73 4.96
N GLU A 49 5.67 -4.65 4.23
CA GLU A 49 7.11 -4.87 4.25
C GLU A 49 7.89 -3.59 3.95
N LEU A 50 7.48 -2.84 2.93
CA LEU A 50 8.12 -1.58 2.58
C LEU A 50 7.96 -0.55 3.71
N ALA A 51 6.77 -0.45 4.29
CA ALA A 51 6.51 0.45 5.41
C ALA A 51 7.36 0.10 6.65
N ARG A 52 7.43 -1.18 7.03
CA ARG A 52 8.24 -1.67 8.15
C ARG A 52 9.72 -1.32 7.94
N LYS A 53 10.28 -1.67 6.78
CA LYS A 53 11.68 -1.34 6.43
C LYS A 53 11.96 0.15 6.46
N ALA A 54 11.02 0.98 5.98
CA ALA A 54 11.16 2.42 6.00
C ALA A 54 11.21 2.98 7.42
N ILE A 55 10.33 2.50 8.31
CA ILE A 55 10.30 2.89 9.72
C ILE A 55 11.57 2.44 10.42
N GLU A 56 11.97 1.17 10.30
CA GLU A 56 13.16 0.63 10.96
C GLU A 56 14.44 1.36 10.51
N ALA A 57 14.62 1.59 9.20
CA ALA A 57 15.77 2.32 8.68
C ALA A 57 15.82 3.76 9.19
N TYR A 58 14.66 4.41 9.33
CA TYR A 58 14.60 5.78 9.82
C TYR A 58 14.83 5.87 11.34
N ILE A 59 14.20 5.00 12.13
CA ILE A 59 14.32 5.02 13.60
C ILE A 59 15.73 4.63 14.04
N ARG A 60 16.33 3.58 13.45
CA ARG A 60 17.66 3.09 13.85
C ARG A 60 18.80 3.94 13.31
N HIS A 61 18.64 4.52 12.12
CA HIS A 61 19.77 5.10 11.39
C HIS A 61 19.50 6.49 10.80
N GLY A 62 18.32 7.08 11.01
CA GLY A 62 17.92 8.35 10.39
C GLY A 62 17.83 8.29 8.87
N ARG A 63 17.80 7.09 8.27
CA ARG A 63 17.91 6.89 6.82
C ARG A 63 16.54 6.78 6.18
N VAL A 64 16.29 7.62 5.16
CA VAL A 64 15.12 7.51 4.30
C VAL A 64 15.42 6.54 3.15
N LEU A 65 14.57 5.54 2.94
CA LEU A 65 14.71 4.60 1.83
C LEU A 65 14.38 5.27 0.49
N SER A 66 15.06 4.84 -0.57
CA SER A 66 14.67 5.18 -1.95
C SER A 66 13.57 4.23 -2.42
N GLY A 67 12.51 4.79 -3.02
CA GLY A 67 11.45 4.02 -3.66
C GLY A 67 11.84 3.39 -5.01
N GLU A 68 13.02 3.71 -5.56
CA GLU A 68 13.47 3.26 -6.88
C GLU A 68 13.67 1.75 -6.97
N HIS A 69 14.06 1.12 -5.86
CA HIS A 69 14.31 -0.31 -5.76
C HIS A 69 13.10 -1.11 -5.25
N ALA A 70 11.94 -0.46 -5.07
CA ALA A 70 10.72 -1.15 -4.67
C ALA A 70 10.12 -1.97 -5.82
N ASP A 71 9.19 -2.88 -5.50
CA ASP A 71 8.49 -3.69 -6.49
C ASP A 71 7.82 -2.84 -7.57
N LEU A 72 7.79 -3.36 -8.81
CA LEU A 72 7.18 -2.66 -9.96
C LEU A 72 5.71 -2.31 -9.71
N LEU A 73 4.98 -3.17 -8.99
CA LEU A 73 3.58 -2.92 -8.62
C LEU A 73 3.41 -1.67 -7.74
N LEU A 74 4.42 -1.29 -6.95
CA LEU A 74 4.42 -0.07 -6.13
C LEU A 74 4.93 1.15 -6.92
N ARG A 75 5.77 0.92 -7.92
CA ARG A 75 6.35 2.00 -8.74
C ARG A 75 5.45 2.45 -9.90
N ASN A 76 4.59 1.56 -10.41
CA ASN A 76 3.76 1.79 -11.60
C ASN A 76 2.38 2.41 -11.30
N GLN A 77 2.08 2.72 -10.03
CA GLN A 77 0.81 3.32 -9.64
C GLN A 77 1.00 4.46 -8.66
N ARG A 78 -0.04 5.28 -8.53
CA ARG A 78 -0.13 6.42 -7.61
C ARG A 78 -1.47 6.39 -6.92
N ALA A 79 -1.47 6.50 -5.60
CA ALA A 79 -2.68 6.59 -4.79
C ALA A 79 -2.40 7.38 -3.52
N GLY A 80 -3.45 7.87 -2.86
CA GLY A 80 -3.33 8.29 -1.46
C GLY A 80 -3.12 7.08 -0.57
N VAL A 81 -2.37 7.25 0.52
CA VAL A 81 -2.08 6.15 1.45
C VAL A 81 -2.28 6.61 2.88
N PHE A 82 -2.91 5.79 3.70
CA PHE A 82 -2.87 5.93 5.16
C PHE A 82 -2.03 4.81 5.78
N MET A 83 -1.00 5.22 6.51
CA MET A 83 -0.12 4.34 7.26
C MET A 83 -0.58 4.32 8.71
N CYS A 84 -1.02 3.16 9.19
CA CYS A 84 -1.44 2.95 10.57
C CYS A 84 -0.45 2.04 11.28
N ILE A 85 -0.04 2.45 12.46
CA ILE A 85 0.87 1.75 13.36
C ILE A 85 0.10 1.45 14.63
N LYS A 86 0.15 0.20 15.06
CA LYS A 86 -0.39 -0.24 16.34
C LYS A 86 0.73 -0.83 17.20
N LYS A 87 0.64 -0.63 18.51
CA LYS A 87 1.48 -1.31 19.51
C LYS A 87 0.56 -2.18 20.36
N ARG A 88 0.78 -3.50 20.33
CA ARG A 88 -0.05 -4.48 21.06
C ARG A 88 -1.56 -4.24 20.86
N GLY A 89 -1.97 -4.05 19.59
CA GLY A 89 -3.36 -3.81 19.19
C GLY A 89 -3.88 -2.38 19.32
N SER A 90 -3.21 -1.52 20.10
CA SER A 90 -3.61 -0.12 20.33
C SER A 90 -2.98 0.82 19.31
N LEU A 91 -3.70 1.86 18.87
CA LEU A 91 -3.20 2.86 17.93
C LEU A 91 -1.96 3.58 18.49
N ARG A 92 -0.87 3.59 17.71
CA ARG A 92 0.43 4.22 18.07
C ARG A 92 0.90 5.29 17.07
N GLY A 93 0.27 5.35 15.90
CA GLY A 93 0.43 6.40 14.91
C GLY A 93 -0.46 6.15 13.70
N CYS A 94 -1.02 7.19 13.09
CA CYS A 94 -1.72 7.07 11.81
C CYS A 94 -1.66 8.38 11.02
N ILE A 95 -0.94 8.36 9.90
CA ILE A 95 -0.76 9.50 9.00
C ILE A 95 -0.96 9.04 7.55
N GLY A 96 -1.51 9.92 6.73
CA GLY A 96 -1.70 9.62 5.33
C GLY A 96 -2.01 10.83 4.47
N THR A 97 -2.13 10.55 3.17
CA THR A 97 -2.47 11.51 2.12
C THR A 97 -3.75 11.08 1.44
N ILE A 98 -4.61 12.05 1.12
CA ILE A 98 -5.91 11.81 0.50
C ILE A 98 -5.77 11.57 -1.00
N HIS A 99 -4.82 12.25 -1.63
CA HIS A 99 -4.46 12.11 -3.03
C HIS A 99 -2.96 11.83 -3.14
N PRO A 100 -2.49 11.19 -4.22
CA PRO A 100 -1.06 10.98 -4.41
C PRO A 100 -0.32 12.32 -4.46
N VAL A 101 0.72 12.47 -3.64
CA VAL A 101 1.60 13.64 -3.61
C VAL A 101 3.03 13.27 -3.97
N ARG A 102 3.37 11.98 -3.99
CA ARG A 102 4.67 11.46 -4.42
C ARG A 102 4.64 10.93 -5.85
N LYS A 103 5.83 10.60 -6.35
CA LYS A 103 6.07 10.13 -7.73
C LYS A 103 5.37 8.80 -7.99
N ASN A 104 5.35 7.92 -7.00
CA ASN A 104 4.75 6.60 -7.05
C ASN A 104 4.28 6.16 -5.65
N LEU A 105 3.57 5.02 -5.59
CA LEU A 105 3.04 4.46 -4.35
C LEU A 105 4.15 4.04 -3.38
N ALA A 106 5.30 3.56 -3.85
CA ALA A 106 6.42 3.21 -2.98
C ALA A 106 6.90 4.41 -2.15
N GLU A 107 7.14 5.56 -2.80
CA GLU A 107 7.53 6.80 -2.11
C GLU A 107 6.42 7.32 -1.19
N GLU A 108 5.16 7.16 -1.59
CA GLU A 108 4.01 7.54 -0.77
C GLU A 108 3.95 6.71 0.53
N ILE A 109 4.17 5.40 0.44
CA ILE A 109 4.25 4.50 1.61
C ILE A 109 5.42 4.87 2.50
N ILE A 110 6.64 4.99 1.95
CA ILE A 110 7.86 5.32 2.71
C ILE A 110 7.64 6.63 3.49
N HIS A 111 7.14 7.66 2.81
CA HIS A 111 6.93 8.96 3.43
C HIS A 111 5.89 8.92 4.54
N ASN A 112 4.72 8.32 4.28
CA ASN A 112 3.65 8.26 5.27
C ASN A 112 3.99 7.32 6.43
N ALA A 113 4.80 6.28 6.21
CA ALA A 113 5.24 5.36 7.27
C ALA A 113 6.16 6.07 8.27
N ILE A 114 7.17 6.78 7.75
CA ILE A 114 8.06 7.62 8.58
C ILE A 114 7.25 8.71 9.30
N SER A 115 6.29 9.35 8.62
CA SER A 115 5.47 10.40 9.22
C SER A 115 4.54 9.85 10.31
N ALA A 116 3.93 8.68 10.12
CA ALA A 116 3.13 8.02 11.15
C ALA A 116 3.96 7.64 12.38
N ALA A 117 5.22 7.24 12.17
CA ALA A 117 6.16 6.88 13.23
C ALA A 117 6.70 8.08 14.02
N THR A 118 6.81 9.25 13.40
CA THR A 118 7.62 10.35 13.97
C THR A 118 6.92 11.71 14.04
N ARG A 119 5.78 11.89 13.36
CA ARG A 119 5.12 13.18 13.17
C ARG A 119 3.62 13.16 13.41
N ASP A 120 3.07 12.06 13.93
CA ASP A 120 1.68 12.07 14.37
C ASP A 120 1.55 12.93 15.64
N PRO A 121 0.84 14.07 15.61
CA PRO A 121 0.82 15.02 16.72
C PRO A 121 0.15 14.48 17.99
N ARG A 122 -0.52 13.33 17.91
CA ARG A 122 -1.16 12.68 19.06
C ARG A 122 -0.19 11.84 19.88
N PHE A 123 0.99 11.52 19.35
CA PHE A 123 1.94 10.61 19.98
C PHE A 123 3.37 11.15 19.89
N PRO A 124 4.25 10.83 20.86
CA PRO A 124 5.68 11.06 20.68
C PRO A 124 6.22 10.18 19.55
N ALA A 125 7.34 10.59 18.95
CA ALA A 125 8.06 9.78 17.98
C ALA A 125 8.39 8.40 18.56
N LEU A 126 8.36 7.36 17.73
CA LEU A 126 8.73 6.00 18.11
C LEU A 126 10.20 5.93 18.54
N THR A 127 10.48 5.07 19.52
CA THR A 127 11.83 4.68 19.91
C THR A 127 12.18 3.29 19.37
N GLU A 128 13.47 2.97 19.32
CA GLU A 128 13.96 1.71 18.75
C GLU A 128 13.44 0.47 19.49
N ASP A 129 13.29 0.55 20.82
CA ASP A 129 12.76 -0.52 21.66
C ASP A 129 11.28 -0.84 21.40
N GLU A 130 10.54 0.09 20.77
CA GLU A 130 9.13 -0.17 20.45
C GLU A 130 8.98 -1.07 19.22
N LEU A 131 9.97 -1.12 18.32
CA LEU A 131 9.83 -1.69 16.96
C LEU A 131 9.36 -3.14 16.95
N GLU A 132 9.75 -3.94 17.94
CA GLU A 132 9.40 -5.36 18.06
C GLU A 132 7.92 -5.59 18.44
N ASP A 133 7.29 -4.62 19.09
CA ASP A 133 5.89 -4.69 19.56
C ASP A 133 4.88 -4.10 18.55
N LEU A 134 5.35 -3.65 17.38
CA LEU A 134 4.52 -2.94 16.42
C LEU A 134 3.89 -3.86 15.39
N SER A 135 2.63 -3.58 15.08
CA SER A 135 1.96 -4.06 13.89
C SER A 135 1.55 -2.93 12.96
N PHE A 136 1.57 -3.22 11.66
CA PHE A 136 1.39 -2.22 10.61
C PHE A 136 0.20 -2.54 9.71
N SER A 137 -0.45 -1.49 9.20
CA SER A 137 -1.35 -1.59 8.05
C SER A 137 -1.20 -0.43 7.08
N VAL A 138 -1.32 -0.75 5.79
CA VAL A 138 -1.30 0.20 4.68
C VAL A 138 -2.68 0.23 4.03
N ASP A 139 -3.35 1.37 4.11
CA ASP A 139 -4.63 1.61 3.46
C ASP A 139 -4.40 2.41 2.18
N ILE A 140 -4.61 1.78 1.02
CA ILE A 140 -4.50 2.41 -0.30
C ILE A 140 -5.87 2.96 -0.69
N LEU A 141 -5.94 4.27 -0.94
CA LEU A 141 -7.18 4.94 -1.29
C LEU A 141 -7.45 4.80 -2.78
N GLY A 142 -8.64 4.28 -3.11
CA GLY A 142 -9.18 4.30 -4.46
C GLY A 142 -9.63 5.69 -4.89
N GLU A 143 -10.11 5.78 -6.13
CA GLU A 143 -10.69 7.03 -6.64
C GLU A 143 -11.91 7.45 -5.82
N ARG A 144 -12.07 8.77 -5.65
CA ARG A 144 -13.21 9.34 -4.95
C ARG A 144 -14.34 9.64 -5.93
N GLU A 145 -15.54 9.27 -5.53
CA GLU A 145 -16.77 9.53 -6.27
C GLU A 145 -17.61 10.55 -5.50
N LYS A 146 -18.11 11.58 -6.19
CA LYS A 146 -19.04 12.54 -5.57
C LYS A 146 -20.39 11.86 -5.36
N VAL A 147 -20.97 12.02 -4.17
CA VAL A 147 -22.29 11.47 -3.85
C VAL A 147 -23.31 12.59 -3.65
N ALA A 148 -24.55 12.35 -4.04
CA ALA A 148 -25.62 13.32 -3.90
C ALA A 148 -26.21 13.36 -2.48
N ASN A 149 -26.20 12.24 -1.78
CA ASN A 149 -26.77 12.07 -0.44
C ASN A 149 -26.17 10.85 0.28
N MET A 150 -26.47 10.74 1.58
CA MET A 150 -25.91 9.72 2.46
C MET A 150 -26.40 8.29 2.18
N SER A 151 -27.53 8.10 1.46
CA SER A 151 -28.02 6.75 1.15
C SER A 151 -27.14 5.99 0.15
N GLN A 152 -26.18 6.67 -0.47
CA GLN A 152 -25.16 6.05 -1.33
C GLN A 152 -23.91 5.62 -0.56
N LEU A 153 -23.91 5.79 0.77
CA LEU A 153 -22.81 5.40 1.64
C LEU A 153 -23.13 4.07 2.33
N ASP A 154 -22.07 3.32 2.56
CA ASP A 154 -22.04 2.14 3.40
C ASP A 154 -20.77 2.24 4.24
N PRO A 155 -20.86 2.48 5.56
CA PRO A 155 -19.69 2.66 6.42
C PRO A 155 -18.72 1.47 6.42
N ARG A 156 -19.19 0.26 6.08
CA ARG A 156 -18.35 -0.94 5.98
C ARG A 156 -17.55 -0.96 4.68
N LYS A 157 -18.10 -0.39 3.61
CA LYS A 157 -17.52 -0.46 2.26
C LYS A 157 -16.74 0.80 1.86
N TYR A 158 -17.25 1.97 2.25
CA TYR A 158 -16.79 3.25 1.76
C TYR A 158 -16.25 4.14 2.87
N GLY A 159 -15.08 4.73 2.64
CA GLY A 159 -14.67 5.91 3.37
C GLY A 159 -15.38 7.14 2.82
N VAL A 160 -15.40 8.22 3.61
CA VAL A 160 -16.05 9.49 3.25
C VAL A 160 -15.07 10.64 3.30
N ILE A 161 -15.24 11.58 2.37
CA ILE A 161 -14.57 12.88 2.37
C ILE A 161 -15.64 13.96 2.36
N VAL A 162 -15.56 14.88 3.31
CA VAL A 162 -16.31 16.15 3.27
C VAL A 162 -15.34 17.26 2.87
N LYS A 163 -15.81 18.17 2.02
CA LYS A 163 -15.02 19.31 1.55
C LYS A 163 -15.87 20.58 1.52
N SER A 164 -15.34 21.66 2.10
CA SER A 164 -15.89 23.01 1.93
C SER A 164 -14.74 24.02 1.79
N GLY A 165 -14.53 24.53 0.59
CA GLY A 165 -13.36 25.37 0.29
C GLY A 165 -12.03 24.65 0.64
N PRO A 166 -11.19 25.23 1.52
CA PRO A 166 -9.94 24.59 1.97
C PRO A 166 -10.14 23.53 3.06
N ALA A 167 -11.31 23.50 3.73
CA ALA A 167 -11.59 22.55 4.80
C ALA A 167 -11.87 21.16 4.21
N VAL A 168 -11.13 20.15 4.70
CA VAL A 168 -11.27 18.76 4.28
C VAL A 168 -11.27 17.86 5.49
N GLY A 169 -12.25 16.95 5.54
CA GLY A 169 -12.33 15.92 6.57
C GLY A 169 -12.49 14.56 5.92
N LEU A 170 -11.73 13.57 6.40
CA LEU A 170 -11.76 12.21 5.90
C LEU A 170 -11.98 11.21 7.03
N LEU A 171 -12.81 10.21 6.76
CA LEU A 171 -12.93 9.02 7.59
C LEU A 171 -12.83 7.77 6.72
N LEU A 172 -11.99 6.82 7.15
CA LEU A 172 -11.81 5.53 6.49
C LEU A 172 -13.04 4.61 6.71
N PRO A 173 -13.26 3.61 5.84
CA PRO A 173 -14.29 2.61 6.04
C PRO A 173 -13.95 1.64 7.19
N ASP A 174 -14.97 0.88 7.60
CA ASP A 174 -14.88 -0.28 8.48
C ASP A 174 -14.16 0.04 9.80
N LEU A 175 -14.68 1.04 10.50
CA LEU A 175 -14.20 1.46 11.82
C LEU A 175 -15.19 1.01 12.89
N GLU A 176 -14.65 0.43 13.96
CA GLU A 176 -15.44 0.02 15.12
C GLU A 176 -16.21 1.21 15.73
N GLY A 177 -17.49 1.01 16.00
CA GLY A 177 -18.39 2.04 16.54
C GLY A 177 -18.89 3.08 15.53
N VAL A 178 -18.64 2.89 14.24
CA VAL A 178 -19.16 3.76 13.15
C VAL A 178 -20.05 2.95 12.21
N ASP A 179 -21.28 2.68 12.67
CA ASP A 179 -22.20 1.78 11.97
C ASP A 179 -23.20 2.48 11.04
N THR A 180 -23.26 3.81 11.03
CA THR A 180 -24.21 4.59 10.20
C THR A 180 -23.52 5.64 9.33
N PRO A 181 -24.02 5.91 8.11
CA PRO A 181 -23.55 7.01 7.27
C PRO A 181 -23.55 8.36 8.00
N GLU A 182 -24.58 8.64 8.80
CA GLU A 182 -24.73 9.89 9.55
C GLU A 182 -23.61 10.05 10.58
N ALA A 183 -23.30 9.00 11.34
CA ALA A 183 -22.19 9.01 12.28
C ALA A 183 -20.85 9.20 11.55
N GLN A 184 -20.66 8.49 10.43
CA GLN A 184 -19.45 8.56 9.63
C GLN A 184 -19.19 9.99 9.10
N VAL A 185 -20.21 10.60 8.49
CA VAL A 185 -20.12 11.97 7.96
C VAL A 185 -19.97 13.00 9.08
N LYS A 186 -20.65 12.84 10.21
CA LYS A 186 -20.51 13.73 11.37
C LYS A 186 -19.07 13.77 11.90
N ILE A 187 -18.40 12.62 11.95
CA ILE A 187 -16.99 12.55 12.36
C ILE A 187 -16.10 13.23 11.31
N ALA A 188 -16.36 13.02 10.02
CA ALA A 188 -15.62 13.67 8.94
C ALA A 188 -15.76 15.21 9.00
N LEU A 189 -16.97 15.73 9.21
CA LEU A 189 -17.23 17.16 9.41
C LEU A 189 -16.44 17.73 10.59
N ARG A 190 -16.45 17.03 11.73
CA ARG A 190 -15.67 17.43 12.91
C ARG A 190 -14.17 17.50 12.61
N LYS A 191 -13.63 16.55 11.83
CA LYS A 191 -12.22 16.57 11.40
C LYS A 191 -11.92 17.72 10.43
N ALA A 192 -12.90 18.15 9.65
CA ALA A 192 -12.80 19.31 8.76
C ALA A 192 -12.97 20.65 9.50
N GLY A 193 -13.41 20.63 10.77
CA GLY A 193 -13.81 21.84 11.50
C GLY A 193 -15.12 22.44 11.01
N LEU A 194 -16.00 21.63 10.41
CA LEU A 194 -17.27 22.08 9.82
C LEU A 194 -18.48 21.71 10.69
N SER A 195 -19.47 22.60 10.73
CA SER A 195 -20.80 22.37 11.29
C SER A 195 -21.69 21.56 10.32
N PRO A 196 -22.60 20.70 10.80
CA PRO A 196 -23.57 19.99 9.96
C PRO A 196 -24.48 20.89 9.12
N SER A 197 -24.66 22.16 9.50
CA SER A 197 -25.50 23.13 8.77
C SER A 197 -24.77 23.83 7.63
N GLU A 198 -23.44 23.70 7.54
CA GLU A 198 -22.66 24.33 6.46
C GLU A 198 -22.85 23.59 5.14
N LYS A 199 -22.66 24.30 4.03
CA LYS A 199 -22.63 23.67 2.71
C LYS A 199 -21.28 22.97 2.53
N TYR A 200 -21.32 21.69 2.16
CA TYR A 200 -20.15 20.89 1.85
C TYR A 200 -20.43 19.95 0.66
N GLU A 201 -19.37 19.57 -0.03
CA GLU A 201 -19.37 18.47 -0.97
C GLU A 201 -19.07 17.16 -0.23
N LEU A 202 -19.77 16.09 -0.61
CA LEU A 202 -19.59 14.77 -0.04
C LEU A 202 -19.07 13.82 -1.13
N PHE A 203 -18.02 13.08 -0.78
CA PHE A 203 -17.44 12.05 -1.63
C PHE A 203 -17.32 10.74 -0.87
N ARG A 204 -17.36 9.64 -1.60
CA ARG A 204 -17.05 8.29 -1.11
C ARG A 204 -15.82 7.73 -1.82
N PHE A 205 -15.11 6.81 -1.19
CA PHE A 205 -13.98 6.09 -1.80
C PHE A 205 -13.85 4.70 -1.19
N GLN A 206 -13.26 3.76 -1.91
CA GLN A 206 -12.92 2.44 -1.36
C GLN A 206 -11.46 2.41 -0.89
N VAL A 207 -11.16 1.46 -0.01
CA VAL A 207 -9.80 1.25 0.50
C VAL A 207 -9.41 -0.20 0.28
N THR A 208 -8.22 -0.40 -0.28
CA THR A 208 -7.54 -1.71 -0.24
C THR A 208 -6.64 -1.71 0.99
N ARG A 209 -7.00 -2.51 1.99
CA ARG A 209 -6.29 -2.58 3.28
C ARG A 209 -5.32 -3.77 3.30
N HIS A 210 -4.05 -3.46 3.50
CA HIS A 210 -2.96 -4.42 3.65
C HIS A 210 -2.55 -4.46 5.12
N LYS A 211 -2.60 -5.63 5.76
CA LYS A 211 -2.17 -5.84 7.15
C LYS A 211 -1.04 -6.87 7.19
N GLU A 212 -0.28 -6.88 8.28
CA GLU A 212 0.63 -8.00 8.57
C GLU A 212 -0.17 -9.27 8.84
N SER A 213 0.31 -10.38 8.27
CA SER A 213 -0.11 -11.72 8.70
C SER A 213 0.27 -11.87 10.17
N THR A 214 -0.71 -12.28 11.00
CA THR A 214 -0.48 -12.58 12.43
C THR A 214 -0.03 -14.02 12.58
#